data_AF-A0A8U0U475-F1
#
_entry.id   AF-A0A8U0U475-F1
#
_cell.length_a   1.000
_cell.length_b   1.000
_cell.length_c   1.000
_cell.angle_alpha   90.00
_cell.angle_beta   90.00
_cell.angle_gamma   90.00
#
_symmetry.space_group_name_H-M   'P 1'
#
loop_
_entity.id
_entity.type
_entity.pdbx_description
1 polymer ?
#
loop_
_entity_poly.entity_id
_entity_poly.type
_entity_poly.pdbx_seq_one_letter_code
_entity_poly.pdbx_strand_id
1 'polypeptide(L)'
;MSLVADYLAHTTATTKKHYCLKTTVNACMEMKLISKVAMSIESDSETAGPSCASTRRKGALSSSKKLDEAQTLKLFYEHFPVTIDGQSIKTKDRRLIAGTYERYCYDKWRSQQEKMRRDYVIAHFPRRQPTASQVERYIERQNWEKNKVKVENVLCYWQPSINTDTPKDNKAIKKLVKSQKWKGLYIATDPDKGKKGHDDTSIC
;
A
#
# COMPACT_ATOMS: atom_id res chain seq x y z
N MET A 1 21.66 -34.99 19.35
CA MET A 1 21.83 -34.27 18.07
C MET A 1 21.57 -32.75 18.17
N SER A 2 21.68 -32.10 19.34
CA SER A 2 21.35 -30.66 19.52
C SER A 2 22.50 -29.71 19.20
N LEU A 3 23.73 -30.06 19.58
CA LEU A 3 24.92 -29.20 19.47
C LEU A 3 25.23 -28.71 18.05
N VAL A 4 25.01 -29.55 17.03
CA VAL A 4 25.24 -29.19 15.62
C VAL A 4 24.18 -28.20 15.14
N ALA A 5 22.93 -28.34 15.58
CA ALA A 5 21.85 -27.43 15.22
C ALA A 5 22.05 -26.04 15.86
N ASP A 6 22.48 -26.01 17.12
CA ASP A 6 22.80 -24.75 17.81
C ASP A 6 23.98 -24.03 17.16
N TYR A 7 25.04 -24.76 16.78
CA TYR A 7 26.19 -24.18 16.06
C TYR A 7 25.81 -23.60 14.69
N LEU A 8 24.96 -24.29 13.93
CA LEU A 8 24.45 -23.79 12.64
C LEU A 8 23.50 -22.60 12.83
N ALA A 9 22.69 -22.58 13.89
CA ALA A 9 21.83 -21.45 14.23
C ALA A 9 22.65 -20.19 14.58
N HIS A 10 23.75 -20.33 15.35
CA HIS A 10 24.65 -19.22 15.64
C HIS A 10 25.38 -18.70 14.39
N THR A 11 25.79 -19.60 13.49
CA THR A 11 26.50 -19.25 12.25
C THR A 11 25.57 -18.53 11.26
N THR A 12 24.33 -18.99 11.13
CA THR A 12 23.30 -18.36 10.26
C THR A 12 22.78 -17.03 10.82
N ALA A 13 22.66 -16.90 12.15
CA ALA A 13 22.31 -15.64 12.80
C ALA A 13 23.41 -14.57 12.59
N THR A 14 24.67 -14.98 12.68
CA THR A 14 25.82 -14.07 12.48
C THR A 14 25.97 -13.65 11.01
N THR A 15 25.73 -14.55 10.06
CA THR A 15 25.75 -14.24 8.62
C THR A 15 24.59 -13.36 8.18
N LYS A 16 23.37 -13.54 8.72
CA LYS A 16 22.26 -12.60 8.46
C LYS A 16 22.57 -11.19 8.97
N LYS A 17 23.11 -11.04 10.18
CA LYS A 17 23.55 -9.73 10.70
C LYS A 17 24.61 -9.08 9.80
N HIS A 18 25.60 -9.87 9.35
CA HIS A 18 26.64 -9.38 8.44
C HIS A 18 26.11 -9.00 7.04
N TYR A 19 25.04 -9.64 6.58
CA TYR A 19 24.39 -9.32 5.30
C TYR A 19 23.52 -8.06 5.40
N CYS A 20 22.83 -7.86 6.53
CA CYS A 20 22.08 -6.63 6.80
C CYS A 20 22.99 -5.39 6.76
N LEU A 21 24.23 -5.47 7.25
CA LEU A 21 25.19 -4.36 7.22
C LEU A 21 25.76 -4.06 5.83
N LYS A 22 25.63 -4.98 4.86
CA LYS A 22 26.17 -4.81 3.49
C LYS A 22 25.16 -4.25 2.50
N THR A 23 23.93 -4.01 2.91
CA THR A 23 22.98 -3.30 2.05
C THR A 23 23.37 -1.82 2.05
N THR A 24 23.60 -1.25 0.86
CA THR A 24 23.99 0.17 0.65
C THR A 24 23.09 1.18 1.39
N VAL A 25 21.86 0.75 1.67
CA VAL A 25 20.82 1.47 2.39
C VAL A 25 21.10 1.60 3.90
N ASN A 26 21.56 0.53 4.55
CA ASN A 26 21.97 0.60 5.97
C ASN A 26 23.25 1.42 6.12
N ALA A 27 24.18 1.33 5.15
CA ALA A 27 25.34 2.20 5.10
C ALA A 27 24.95 3.69 5.01
N CYS A 28 23.88 4.05 4.28
CA CYS A 28 23.41 5.45 4.18
C CYS A 28 22.82 5.96 5.51
N MET A 29 22.05 5.10 6.21
CA MET A 29 21.49 5.42 7.53
C MET A 29 22.58 5.48 8.62
N GLU A 30 23.55 4.57 8.59
CA GLU A 30 24.71 4.59 9.48
C GLU A 30 25.61 5.80 9.24
N MET A 31 25.87 6.18 7.98
CA MET A 31 26.60 7.41 7.66
C MET A 31 25.91 8.65 8.24
N LYS A 32 24.57 8.69 8.24
CA LYS A 32 23.81 9.80 8.82
C LYS A 32 23.90 9.83 10.35
N LEU A 33 23.89 8.66 11.01
CA LEU A 33 24.12 8.54 12.45
C LEU A 33 25.54 8.97 12.82
N ILE A 34 26.56 8.50 12.10
CA ILE A 34 27.96 8.84 12.32
C ILE A 34 28.20 10.34 12.08
N SER A 35 27.65 10.93 11.02
CA SER A 35 27.73 12.38 10.76
C SER A 35 27.08 13.19 11.89
N LYS A 36 25.94 12.73 12.42
CA LYS A 36 25.26 13.40 13.53
C LYS A 36 26.05 13.32 14.84
N VAL A 37 26.74 12.21 15.09
CA VAL A 37 27.66 12.06 16.22
C VAL A 37 28.91 12.92 16.04
N ALA A 38 29.51 12.95 14.84
CA ALA A 38 30.69 13.77 14.55
C ALA A 38 30.41 15.27 14.71
N MET A 39 29.24 15.75 14.26
CA MET A 39 28.80 17.15 14.47
C MET A 39 28.52 17.50 15.93
N SER A 40 28.36 16.50 16.80
CA SER A 40 28.17 16.71 18.24
C SER A 40 29.49 16.77 19.01
N ILE A 41 30.64 16.48 18.37
CA ILE A 41 31.98 16.48 18.99
C ILE A 41 32.73 17.81 18.72
N GLU A 42 32.27 18.65 17.79
CA GLU A 42 32.94 19.90 17.41
C GLU A 42 32.50 21.16 18.20
N SER A 43 31.64 21.03 19.21
CA SER A 43 31.37 22.13 20.16
C SER A 43 32.17 21.92 21.43
N ASP A 44 33.48 22.20 21.34
CA ASP A 44 34.29 22.86 22.37
C ASP A 44 35.79 22.79 21.99
N SER A 45 36.29 23.83 21.31
CA SER A 45 37.60 24.47 21.57
C SER A 45 38.10 25.26 20.34
N GLU A 46 38.29 26.57 20.51
CA GLU A 46 39.05 27.43 19.60
C GLU A 46 40.57 27.13 19.71
N THR A 47 41.31 27.19 18.58
CA THR A 47 42.51 28.05 18.33
C THR A 47 43.47 27.45 17.28
N ALA A 48 43.77 28.28 16.26
CA ALA A 48 44.96 28.41 15.38
C ALA A 48 45.59 27.19 14.64
N GLY A 49 45.87 27.39 13.33
CA GLY A 49 46.53 26.43 12.41
C GLY A 49 48.06 26.27 12.60
N PRO A 50 48.86 25.79 11.60
CA PRO A 50 48.56 25.62 10.16
C PRO A 50 49.05 24.31 9.48
N SER A 51 48.66 24.16 8.20
CA SER A 51 49.35 23.46 7.10
C SER A 51 49.75 21.98 7.22
N CYS A 52 49.07 21.13 6.45
CA CYS A 52 49.71 20.03 5.70
C CYS A 52 48.84 19.62 4.50
N ALA A 53 49.35 19.87 3.30
CA ALA A 53 48.86 19.26 2.08
C ALA A 53 49.25 17.78 2.08
N SER A 54 48.29 16.86 1.94
CA SER A 54 48.52 15.63 1.18
C SER A 54 47.23 14.88 0.90
N THR A 55 47.12 14.50 -0.37
CA THR A 55 46.31 13.42 -0.92
C THR A 55 44.81 13.45 -0.64
N ARG A 56 44.14 14.19 -1.53
CA ARG A 56 42.81 13.88 -2.07
C ARG A 56 42.73 12.38 -2.39
N ARG A 57 42.33 11.56 -1.41
CA ARG A 57 41.86 10.20 -1.67
C ARG A 57 40.55 10.36 -2.43
N LYS A 58 40.64 10.35 -3.76
CA LYS A 58 39.54 9.89 -4.62
C LYS A 58 39.33 8.42 -4.26
N GLY A 59 38.66 8.18 -3.14
CA GLY A 59 37.94 6.95 -2.93
C GLY A 59 36.93 6.90 -4.06
N ALA A 60 37.16 6.00 -5.02
CA ALA A 60 36.17 5.65 -6.02
C ALA A 60 34.93 5.24 -5.24
N LEU A 61 33.99 6.17 -5.10
CA LEU A 61 32.66 5.90 -4.59
C LEU A 61 32.14 4.83 -5.53
N SER A 62 32.02 3.62 -4.97
CA SER A 62 31.54 2.42 -5.63
C SER A 62 30.44 2.81 -6.59
N SER A 63 30.62 2.51 -7.88
CA SER A 63 29.65 2.74 -8.94
C SER A 63 28.24 2.48 -8.41
N SER A 64 27.56 3.56 -8.02
CA SER A 64 26.20 3.51 -7.54
C SER A 64 25.41 3.17 -8.77
N LYS A 65 25.16 1.87 -8.99
CA LYS A 65 24.21 1.39 -9.98
C LYS A 65 23.00 2.28 -9.80
N LYS A 66 22.69 3.11 -10.81
CA LYS A 66 21.47 3.90 -10.83
C LYS A 66 20.36 2.88 -10.62
N LEU A 67 19.75 2.91 -9.44
CA LEU A 67 18.66 2.03 -9.10
C LEU A 67 17.56 2.31 -10.12
N ASP A 68 17.09 1.26 -10.76
CA ASP A 68 16.01 1.36 -11.73
C ASP A 68 14.72 1.87 -11.02
N GLU A 69 13.81 2.45 -11.79
CA GLU A 69 12.56 3.04 -11.26
C GLU A 69 11.77 2.01 -10.44
N ALA A 70 11.63 0.79 -10.96
CA ALA A 70 10.88 -0.29 -10.30
C ALA A 70 11.56 -0.77 -9.01
N GLN A 71 12.89 -0.83 -9.00
CA GLN A 71 13.65 -1.23 -7.82
C GLN A 71 13.59 -0.16 -6.73
N THR A 72 13.60 1.12 -7.13
CA THR A 72 13.42 2.26 -6.21
C THR A 72 12.04 2.23 -5.57
N LEU A 73 10.99 1.93 -6.35
CA LEU A 73 9.63 1.78 -5.81
C LEU A 73 9.53 0.64 -4.80
N LYS A 74 10.16 -0.50 -5.08
CA LYS A 74 10.18 -1.64 -4.15
C LYS A 74 10.84 -1.27 -2.82
N LEU A 75 12.02 -0.64 -2.87
CA LEU A 75 12.71 -0.13 -1.68
C LEU A 75 11.87 0.90 -0.93
N PHE A 76 11.14 1.76 -1.65
CA PHE A 76 10.25 2.74 -1.04
C PHE A 76 9.15 2.08 -0.20
N TYR A 77 8.54 0.99 -0.69
CA TYR A 77 7.54 0.24 0.07
C TYR A 77 8.11 -0.53 1.25
N GLU A 78 9.34 -1.04 1.16
CA GLU A 78 10.02 -1.70 2.27
C GLU A 78 10.28 -0.72 3.43
N HIS A 79 10.65 0.53 3.12
CA HIS A 79 10.88 1.55 4.13
C HIS A 79 9.61 2.21 4.66
N PHE A 80 8.63 2.40 3.78
CA PHE A 80 7.37 3.06 4.11
C PHE A 80 6.21 2.12 3.79
N PRO A 81 5.90 1.17 4.68
CA PRO A 81 4.78 0.27 4.46
C PRO A 81 3.48 1.06 4.35
N VAL A 82 2.66 0.70 3.37
CA VAL A 82 1.33 1.32 3.19
C VAL A 82 0.41 0.77 4.27
N THR A 83 0.01 1.63 5.20
CA THR A 83 -0.90 1.29 6.30
C THR A 83 -2.12 2.21 6.27
N ILE A 84 -3.26 1.71 6.77
CA ILE A 84 -4.53 2.46 6.80
C ILE A 84 -4.38 3.71 7.67
N ASP A 85 -3.79 3.55 8.86
CA ASP A 85 -3.58 4.63 9.83
C ASP A 85 -2.26 5.37 9.62
N GLY A 86 -1.48 4.99 8.60
CA GLY A 86 -0.18 5.57 8.31
C GLY A 86 -0.27 7.06 8.01
N GLN A 87 0.54 7.85 8.70
CA GLN A 87 0.63 9.28 8.46
C GLN A 87 1.53 9.60 7.24
N SER A 88 1.39 10.79 6.66
CA SER A 88 2.18 11.16 5.50
C SER A 88 3.68 11.13 5.81
N ILE A 89 4.47 10.48 4.96
CA ILE A 89 5.94 10.47 5.05
C ILE A 89 6.47 11.91 4.89
N LYS A 90 7.52 12.33 5.58
CA LYS A 90 8.11 13.67 5.39
C LYS A 90 8.92 13.75 4.09
N THR A 91 8.86 14.87 3.37
CA THR A 91 9.55 15.05 2.07
C THR A 91 11.06 14.77 2.14
N LYS A 92 11.71 15.13 3.26
CA LYS A 92 13.14 14.88 3.49
C LYS A 92 13.49 13.39 3.47
N ASP A 93 12.64 12.56 4.08
CA ASP A 93 12.87 11.12 4.20
C ASP A 93 12.58 10.41 2.87
N ARG A 94 11.59 10.88 2.11
CA ARG A 94 11.29 10.35 0.77
C ARG A 94 12.44 10.56 -0.21
N ARG A 95 13.05 11.76 -0.20
CA ARG A 95 14.18 12.09 -1.08
C ARG A 95 15.43 11.29 -0.77
N LEU A 96 15.62 10.90 0.49
CA LEU A 96 16.77 10.08 0.90
C LEU A 96 16.75 8.71 0.24
N ILE A 97 15.57 8.11 0.10
CA ILE A 97 15.41 6.75 -0.42
C ILE A 97 15.19 6.77 -1.94
N ALA A 98 14.27 7.61 -2.41
CA ALA A 98 13.85 7.59 -3.80
C ALA A 98 14.63 8.54 -4.72
N GLY A 99 15.42 9.47 -4.16
CA GLY A 99 16.26 10.39 -4.93
C GLY A 99 15.48 11.13 -6.03
N THR A 100 15.83 10.85 -7.28
CA THR A 100 15.19 11.43 -8.48
C THR A 100 13.78 10.91 -8.74
N TYR A 101 13.45 9.69 -8.29
CA TYR A 101 12.14 9.05 -8.47
C TYR A 101 11.18 9.32 -7.30
N GLU A 102 11.48 10.29 -6.44
CA GLU A 102 10.70 10.60 -5.23
C GLU A 102 9.22 10.86 -5.50
N ARG A 103 8.92 11.72 -6.48
CA ARG A 103 7.53 12.05 -6.84
C ARG A 103 6.78 10.81 -7.28
N TYR A 104 7.36 10.06 -8.20
CA TYR A 104 6.76 8.82 -8.73
C TYR A 104 6.46 7.81 -7.62
N CYS A 105 7.45 7.51 -6.77
CA CYS A 105 7.29 6.53 -5.69
C CYS A 105 6.21 7.00 -4.69
N TYR A 106 6.23 8.28 -4.33
CA TYR A 106 5.26 8.85 -3.41
C TYR A 106 3.84 8.92 -4.00
N ASP A 107 3.70 9.18 -5.30
CA ASP A 107 2.40 9.16 -5.98
C ASP A 107 1.80 7.76 -5.96
N LYS A 108 2.59 6.73 -6.29
CA LYS A 108 2.15 5.33 -6.22
C LYS A 108 1.77 4.93 -4.79
N TRP A 109 2.61 5.28 -3.82
CA TRP A 109 2.34 5.01 -2.41
C TRP A 109 1.05 5.66 -1.91
N ARG A 110 0.84 6.94 -2.27
CA ARG A 110 -0.37 7.69 -1.87
C ARG A 110 -1.63 7.10 -2.48
N SER A 111 -1.59 6.76 -3.77
CA SER A 111 -2.69 6.12 -4.47
C SER A 111 -3.05 4.77 -3.86
N GLN A 112 -2.03 3.97 -3.49
CA GLN A 112 -2.25 2.69 -2.82
C GLN A 112 -2.88 2.88 -1.44
N GLN A 113 -2.41 3.86 -0.66
CA GLN A 113 -2.98 4.17 0.64
C GLN A 113 -4.43 4.66 0.53
N GLU A 114 -4.73 5.52 -0.44
CA GLU A 114 -6.09 6.02 -0.69
C GLU A 114 -7.03 4.85 -1.01
N LYS A 115 -6.58 3.91 -1.86
CA LYS A 115 -7.32 2.69 -2.18
C LYS A 115 -7.59 1.86 -0.92
N MET A 116 -6.56 1.58 -0.11
CA MET A 116 -6.72 0.81 1.13
C MET A 116 -7.69 1.48 2.11
N ARG A 117 -7.61 2.80 2.28
CA ARG A 117 -8.53 3.55 3.14
C ARG A 117 -9.96 3.52 2.62
N ARG A 118 -10.14 3.62 1.30
CA ARG A 118 -11.46 3.52 0.66
C ARG A 118 -12.09 2.16 0.92
N ASP A 119 -11.33 1.09 0.66
CA ASP A 119 -11.79 -0.28 0.86
C ASP A 119 -12.12 -0.53 2.35
N TYR A 120 -11.33 0.02 3.27
CA TYR A 120 -11.60 -0.01 4.71
C TYR A 120 -12.92 0.67 5.09
N VAL A 121 -13.21 1.85 4.52
CA VAL A 121 -14.48 2.55 4.73
C VAL A 121 -15.65 1.77 4.13
N ILE A 122 -15.51 1.24 2.91
CA ILE A 122 -16.56 0.44 2.27
C ILE A 122 -16.87 -0.81 3.09
N ALA A 123 -15.85 -1.50 3.60
CA ALA A 123 -16.00 -2.69 4.44
C ALA A 123 -16.77 -2.42 5.75
N HIS A 124 -16.76 -1.18 6.25
CA HIS A 124 -17.56 -0.79 7.41
C HIS A 124 -19.08 -0.81 7.12
N PHE A 125 -19.49 -0.66 5.86
CA PHE A 125 -20.89 -0.61 5.42
C PHE A 125 -21.25 -1.82 4.53
N PRO A 126 -21.29 -3.06 5.06
CA PRO A 126 -21.41 -4.27 4.24
C PRO A 126 -22.78 -4.46 3.58
N ARG A 127 -23.87 -3.98 4.21
CA ARG A 127 -25.25 -4.37 3.81
C ARG A 127 -26.02 -3.30 3.06
N ARG A 128 -25.94 -2.06 3.53
CA ARG A 128 -26.72 -0.94 3.01
C ARG A 128 -25.76 0.14 2.52
N GLN A 129 -26.09 0.74 1.39
CA GLN A 129 -25.34 1.86 0.88
C GLN A 129 -25.41 2.99 1.91
N PRO A 130 -24.26 3.50 2.38
CA PRO A 130 -24.26 4.61 3.31
C PRO A 130 -24.64 5.90 2.60
N THR A 131 -25.16 6.87 3.36
CA THR A 131 -25.35 8.25 2.91
C THR A 131 -24.04 9.03 3.02
N ALA A 132 -23.92 10.14 2.28
CA ALA A 132 -22.72 10.99 2.30
C ALA A 132 -22.33 11.44 3.72
N SER A 133 -23.30 11.85 4.53
CA SER A 133 -23.07 12.30 5.92
C SER A 133 -22.59 11.16 6.85
N GLN A 134 -23.05 9.93 6.63
CA GLN A 134 -22.57 8.76 7.39
C GLN A 134 -21.11 8.44 7.06
N VAL A 135 -20.74 8.53 5.78
CA VAL A 135 -19.36 8.33 5.32
C VAL A 135 -18.45 9.42 5.85
N GLU A 136 -18.85 10.69 5.75
CA GLU A 136 -18.08 11.85 6.23
C GLU A 136 -17.80 11.74 7.74
N ARG A 137 -18.85 11.53 8.54
CA ARG A 137 -18.71 11.31 9.99
C ARG A 137 -17.79 10.13 10.31
N TYR A 138 -17.82 9.07 9.51
CA TYR A 138 -16.96 7.91 9.73
C TYR A 138 -15.49 8.22 9.41
N ILE A 139 -15.23 8.94 8.31
CA ILE A 139 -13.88 9.36 7.90
C ILE A 139 -13.27 10.31 8.93
N GLU A 140 -14.05 11.26 9.46
CA GLU A 140 -13.59 12.19 10.50
C GLU A 140 -13.08 11.46 11.75
N ARG A 141 -13.71 10.35 12.14
CA ARG A 141 -13.30 9.54 13.30
C ARG A 141 -11.97 8.81 13.10
N GLN A 142 -11.51 8.63 11.87
CA GLN A 142 -10.26 7.90 11.59
C GLN A 142 -9.00 8.75 11.85
N ASN A 143 -9.15 10.04 12.17
CA ASN A 143 -8.04 10.96 12.47
C ASN A 143 -6.96 11.04 11.36
N TRP A 144 -7.32 10.75 10.11
CA TRP A 144 -6.39 10.86 8.98
C TRP A 144 -6.13 12.33 8.66
N GLU A 145 -4.97 12.88 9.02
CA GLU A 145 -4.71 14.31 8.76
C GLU A 145 -4.49 14.60 7.27
N LYS A 146 -3.90 13.65 6.54
CA LYS A 146 -3.56 13.78 5.12
C LYS A 146 -4.03 12.56 4.35
N ASN A 147 -4.26 12.74 3.05
CA ASN A 147 -4.76 11.68 2.16
C ASN A 147 -6.12 11.11 2.63
N LYS A 148 -7.06 12.00 2.97
CA LYS A 148 -8.44 11.63 3.29
C LYS A 148 -9.14 11.14 2.03
N VAL A 149 -9.92 10.07 2.16
CA VAL A 149 -10.73 9.55 1.06
C VAL A 149 -11.87 10.51 0.78
N LYS A 150 -12.17 10.76 -0.49
CA LYS A 150 -13.33 11.55 -0.90
C LYS A 150 -14.62 10.76 -0.69
N VAL A 151 -15.66 11.43 -0.19
CA VAL A 151 -16.95 10.79 0.10
C VAL A 151 -17.60 10.25 -1.18
N GLU A 152 -17.53 11.01 -2.27
CA GLU A 152 -18.08 10.64 -3.57
C GLU A 152 -17.41 9.37 -4.11
N ASN A 153 -16.10 9.25 -3.88
CA ASN A 153 -15.33 8.06 -4.26
C ASN A 153 -15.75 6.82 -3.46
N VAL A 154 -16.10 6.96 -2.18
CA VAL A 154 -16.61 5.84 -1.38
C VAL A 154 -17.99 5.41 -1.91
N LEU A 155 -18.89 6.36 -2.16
CA LEU A 155 -20.25 6.07 -2.61
C LEU A 155 -20.30 5.45 -4.01
N CYS A 156 -19.44 5.91 -4.91
CA CYS A 156 -19.35 5.41 -6.29
C CYS A 156 -18.79 3.98 -6.37
N TYR A 157 -17.83 3.64 -5.50
CA TYR A 157 -17.19 2.33 -5.48
C TYR A 157 -17.85 1.36 -4.50
N TRP A 158 -18.83 1.81 -3.73
CA TRP A 158 -19.54 0.97 -2.77
C TRP A 158 -20.30 -0.13 -3.49
N GLN A 159 -20.11 -1.36 -3.03
CA GLN A 159 -20.87 -2.53 -3.45
C GLN A 159 -21.36 -3.26 -2.20
N PRO A 160 -22.59 -3.81 -2.21
CA PRO A 160 -23.04 -4.65 -1.11
C PRO A 160 -22.09 -5.83 -0.98
N SER A 161 -21.65 -6.15 0.24
CA SER A 161 -20.93 -7.40 0.48
C SER A 161 -21.92 -8.53 0.23
N ILE A 162 -21.76 -9.22 -0.90
CA ILE A 162 -22.53 -10.42 -1.18
C ILE A 162 -22.09 -11.44 -0.14
N ASN A 163 -22.94 -11.71 0.85
CA ASN A 163 -22.69 -12.79 1.80
C ASN A 163 -22.49 -14.06 0.97
N THR A 164 -21.37 -14.75 1.17
CA THR A 164 -21.06 -16.04 0.53
C THR A 164 -21.96 -17.17 1.00
N ASP A 165 -22.96 -16.87 1.84
CA ASP A 165 -24.11 -17.74 2.06
C ASP A 165 -24.82 -17.89 0.72
N THR A 166 -24.38 -18.88 -0.06
CA THR A 166 -25.09 -19.30 -1.25
C THR A 166 -26.58 -19.42 -0.87
N PRO A 167 -27.52 -18.99 -1.73
CA PRO A 167 -28.96 -19.09 -1.45
C PRO A 167 -29.36 -20.50 -1.01
N LYS A 168 -28.58 -21.49 -1.45
CA LYS A 168 -28.68 -22.91 -1.13
C LYS A 168 -28.45 -23.25 0.36
N ASP A 169 -27.76 -22.43 1.14
CA ASP A 169 -27.45 -22.72 2.56
C ASP A 169 -28.14 -21.79 3.56
N ASN A 170 -28.80 -20.74 3.08
CA ASN A 170 -29.51 -19.82 3.96
C ASN A 170 -30.79 -20.47 4.55
N LYS A 171 -30.75 -20.79 5.85
CA LYS A 171 -31.86 -21.42 6.59
C LYS A 171 -33.15 -20.59 6.57
N ALA A 172 -33.05 -19.26 6.51
CA ALA A 172 -34.22 -18.38 6.43
C ALA A 172 -34.90 -18.48 5.07
N ILE A 173 -34.12 -18.50 3.98
CA ILE A 173 -34.64 -18.70 2.61
C ILE A 173 -35.28 -20.09 2.51
N LYS A 174 -34.63 -21.16 3.01
CA LYS A 174 -35.20 -22.51 3.06
C LYS A 174 -36.55 -22.55 3.78
N LYS A 175 -36.67 -21.86 4.92
CA LYS A 175 -37.92 -21.78 5.68
C LYS A 175 -39.01 -21.05 4.90
N LEU A 176 -38.68 -19.91 4.29
CA LEU A 176 -39.63 -19.13 3.49
C LEU A 176 -40.15 -19.92 2.29
N VAL A 177 -39.26 -20.54 1.52
CA VAL A 177 -39.63 -21.38 0.36
C VAL A 177 -40.54 -22.54 0.78
N LYS A 178 -40.25 -23.22 1.90
CA LYS A 178 -41.09 -24.31 2.41
C LYS A 178 -42.47 -23.86 2.90
N SER A 179 -42.58 -22.61 3.36
CA SER A 179 -43.85 -22.05 3.86
C SER A 179 -44.76 -21.48 2.77
N GLN A 180 -44.23 -21.26 1.56
CA GLN A 180 -45.00 -20.67 0.46
C GLN A 180 -45.83 -21.71 -0.28
N LYS A 181 -47.12 -21.40 -0.48
CA LYS A 181 -48.04 -22.15 -1.34
C LYS A 181 -48.19 -21.41 -2.67
N TRP A 182 -47.41 -21.79 -3.68
CA TRP A 182 -47.43 -21.16 -5.00
C TRP A 182 -48.65 -21.63 -5.80
N LYS A 183 -49.57 -20.72 -6.15
CA LYS A 183 -50.68 -21.00 -7.07
C LYS A 183 -50.20 -20.85 -8.52
N GLY A 184 -49.40 -21.81 -8.99
CA GLY A 184 -48.85 -21.83 -10.35
C GLY A 184 -47.83 -20.72 -10.62
N LEU A 185 -46.85 -21.01 -11.47
CA LEU A 185 -45.92 -20.01 -11.99
C LEU A 185 -46.35 -19.71 -13.43
N TYR A 186 -46.83 -18.50 -13.68
CA TYR A 186 -47.11 -18.05 -15.05
C TYR A 186 -45.94 -17.20 -15.55
N ILE A 187 -45.30 -17.66 -16.62
CA ILE A 187 -44.24 -16.91 -17.30
C ILE A 187 -44.92 -16.12 -18.41
N ALA A 188 -45.08 -14.82 -18.21
CA ALA A 188 -45.53 -13.92 -19.27
C ALA A 188 -44.36 -13.64 -20.22
N THR A 189 -44.53 -13.94 -21.51
CA THR A 189 -43.61 -13.48 -22.55
C THR A 189 -43.88 -12.00 -22.82
N ASP A 190 -42.95 -11.13 -22.44
CA ASP A 190 -42.99 -9.71 -22.78
C ASP A 190 -42.77 -9.55 -24.31
N PRO A 191 -43.69 -8.93 -25.07
CA PRO A 191 -43.61 -8.88 -26.52
C PRO A 191 -42.50 -7.96 -27.07
N ASP A 192 -41.80 -7.20 -26.21
CA ASP A 192 -40.83 -6.17 -26.65
C ASP A 192 -39.36 -6.63 -26.63
N LYS A 193 -39.11 -7.93 -26.38
CA LYS A 193 -37.77 -8.53 -26.48
C LYS A 193 -37.71 -9.56 -27.60
N GLY A 194 -37.85 -9.10 -28.84
CA GLY A 194 -37.74 -10.00 -29.99
C GLY A 194 -37.94 -9.38 -31.37
N LYS A 195 -37.45 -8.17 -31.64
CA LYS A 195 -37.31 -7.68 -33.02
C LYS A 195 -35.98 -6.99 -33.26
N LYS A 196 -34.93 -7.79 -33.46
CA LYS A 196 -33.79 -7.44 -34.30
C LYS A 196 -33.32 -8.68 -35.06
N GLY A 197 -33.44 -8.62 -36.38
CA GLY A 197 -32.67 -9.44 -37.32
C GLY A 197 -33.45 -10.53 -38.04
N HIS A 198 -34.15 -10.17 -39.12
CA HIS A 198 -34.00 -10.86 -40.42
C HIS A 198 -34.53 -9.92 -41.52
N ASP A 199 -33.62 -9.16 -42.11
CA ASP A 199 -33.85 -8.50 -43.39
C ASP A 199 -33.78 -9.59 -44.47
N ASP A 200 -34.94 -9.99 -45.02
CA ASP A 200 -34.97 -10.69 -46.31
C ASP A 200 -35.35 -9.68 -47.39
N THR A 201 -34.30 -9.14 -48.02
CA THR A 201 -34.38 -8.43 -49.28
C THR A 201 -34.71 -9.45 -50.38
N SER A 202 -35.98 -9.54 -50.76
CA SER A 202 -36.37 -10.21 -52.02
C SER A 202 -36.36 -9.17 -53.13
N ILE A 203 -35.32 -9.20 -53.97
CA ILE A 203 -35.26 -8.46 -55.23
C ILE A 203 -36.02 -9.30 -56.28
N CYS A 204 -37.03 -8.71 -56.90
CA CYS A 204 -37.48 -9.05 -58.24
C CYS A 204 -36.68 -8.24 -59.26
#